data_AF-A0A510GJG3-F1
#
_entry.id   AF-A0A510GJG3-F1
#
_cell.length_a   1.000
_cell.length_b   1.000
_cell.length_c   1.000
_cell.angle_alpha   90.00
_cell.angle_beta   90.00
_cell.angle_gamma   90.00
#
_symmetry.space_group_name_H-M   'P 1'
#
loop_
_entity.id
_entity.type
_entity.pdbx_description
1 polymer ?
#
loop_
_entity_poly.entity_id
_entity_poly.type
_entity_poly.pdbx_seq_one_letter_code
_entity_poly.pdbx_strand_id
1 'polypeptide(L)'
;MNLTIHTYGYIDAMYNTLQAIAMFHQSDAYLYLVQGVWFCMGCFYAVQLAGSTHLGQFKSHIYRVLGICIIVNGLLLPSTHMVIKDHISKDTTKVDHIPLAFAVPVGILEEFGYIIIRGFEQAFRPFSNQKFDYFNYGLLFGQRLKQEVKNVRIKDPVNVNNMREFVKRCVVLPAMIGYSFTKEELFATDNIWKLLKEKAGGLRRVKLFEPKTRQYESMTCKEAVISRATFIPARGGKNISKIRK
;
A
#
# COMPACT_ATOMS: atom_id res chain seq x y z
N MET A 1 26.58 4.24 -7.11
CA MET A 1 25.52 3.44 -6.45
C MET A 1 24.19 4.12 -6.74
N ASN A 2 23.20 3.39 -7.23
CA ASN A 2 21.86 3.95 -7.41
C ASN A 2 21.17 3.91 -6.05
N LEU A 3 20.85 5.09 -5.49
CA LEU A 3 20.13 5.19 -4.21
C LEU A 3 18.67 4.75 -4.45
N THR A 4 18.24 3.70 -3.76
CA THR A 4 16.92 3.11 -3.95
C THR A 4 16.08 3.14 -2.69
N ILE A 5 14.78 3.41 -2.85
CA ILE A 5 13.78 3.28 -1.79
C ILE A 5 12.90 2.08 -2.11
N HIS A 6 12.65 1.24 -1.11
CA HIS A 6 11.83 0.05 -1.27
C HIS A 6 10.41 0.30 -0.75
N THR A 7 9.41 0.05 -1.61
CA THR A 7 8.01 0.25 -1.25
C THR A 7 7.19 -1.03 -1.43
N TYR A 8 6.03 -1.06 -0.79
CA TYR A 8 5.14 -2.22 -0.74
C TYR A 8 3.71 -1.78 -1.03
N GLY A 9 3.43 -1.49 -2.30
CA GLY A 9 2.08 -1.22 -2.78
C GLY A 9 1.58 0.22 -2.66
N TYR A 10 2.48 1.18 -2.39
CA TYR A 10 2.18 2.62 -2.29
C TYR A 10 3.17 3.46 -3.12
N ILE A 11 3.48 2.99 -4.33
CA ILE A 11 4.46 3.66 -5.20
C ILE A 11 4.05 5.10 -5.54
N ASP A 12 2.76 5.35 -5.81
CA ASP A 12 2.25 6.69 -6.17
C ASP A 12 2.41 7.68 -5.02
N ALA A 13 2.14 7.23 -3.79
CA ALA A 13 2.29 8.08 -2.60
C ALA A 13 3.75 8.46 -2.40
N MET A 14 4.68 7.49 -2.53
CA MET A 14 6.10 7.75 -2.37
C MET A 14 6.68 8.58 -3.53
N TYR A 15 6.16 8.40 -4.74
CA TYR A 15 6.52 9.23 -5.88
C TYR A 15 6.13 10.69 -5.63
N ASN A 16 4.88 10.94 -5.20
CA ASN A 16 4.39 12.29 -4.94
C ASN A 16 5.15 12.98 -3.79
N THR A 17 5.53 12.27 -2.74
CA THR A 17 6.32 12.85 -1.64
C THR A 17 7.74 13.19 -2.07
N LEU A 18 8.43 12.32 -2.81
CA LEU A 18 9.76 12.61 -3.34
C LEU A 18 9.72 13.73 -4.39
N GLN A 19 8.68 13.77 -5.22
CA GLN A 19 8.48 14.84 -6.19
C GLN A 19 8.27 16.18 -5.50
N ALA A 20 7.53 16.23 -4.38
CA ALA A 20 7.37 17.44 -3.58
C ALA A 20 8.71 17.92 -2.99
N ILE A 21 9.55 17.00 -2.51
CA ILE A 21 10.90 17.33 -2.02
C ILE A 21 11.78 17.88 -3.16
N ALA A 22 11.71 17.28 -4.34
CA ALA A 22 12.44 17.76 -5.52
C ALA A 22 12.01 19.18 -5.93
N MET A 23 10.69 19.45 -5.94
CA MET A 23 10.17 20.80 -6.20
C MET A 23 10.66 21.81 -5.14
N PHE A 24 10.67 21.42 -3.87
CA PHE A 24 11.16 22.29 -2.80
C PHE A 24 12.64 22.61 -2.96
N HIS A 25 13.48 21.61 -3.27
CA HIS A 25 14.91 21.80 -3.51
C HIS A 25 15.21 22.74 -4.68
N GLN A 26 14.37 22.72 -5.72
CA GLN A 26 14.51 23.61 -6.88
C GLN A 26 14.01 25.04 -6.64
N SER A 27 13.31 25.31 -5.53
CA SER A 27 12.80 26.64 -5.21
C SER A 27 13.90 27.55 -4.65
N ASP A 28 13.81 28.86 -4.92
CA ASP A 28 14.72 29.86 -4.34
C ASP A 28 14.66 29.89 -2.80
N ALA A 29 13.51 29.50 -2.23
CA ALA A 29 13.33 29.35 -0.79
C ALA A 29 14.34 28.36 -0.17
N TYR A 30 14.69 27.28 -0.89
CA TYR A 30 15.70 26.34 -0.42
C TYR A 30 17.09 26.98 -0.34
N LEU A 31 17.46 27.80 -1.34
CA LEU A 31 18.73 28.53 -1.32
C LEU A 31 18.78 29.53 -0.17
N TYR A 32 17.69 30.27 0.09
CA TYR A 32 17.62 31.17 1.24
C TYR A 32 17.72 30.43 2.58
N LEU A 33 17.14 29.24 2.69
CA LEU A 33 17.30 28.41 3.89
C LEU A 33 18.75 27.95 4.09
N VAL A 34 19.41 27.51 3.03
CA VAL A 34 20.84 27.13 3.09
C VAL A 34 21.70 28.35 3.49
N GLN A 35 21.46 29.51 2.87
CA GLN A 35 22.15 30.77 3.23
C GLN A 35 21.87 31.20 4.68
N GLY A 36 20.64 31.00 5.18
CA GLY A 36 20.29 31.26 6.56
C GLY A 36 21.09 30.39 7.53
N VAL A 37 21.24 29.09 7.24
CA VAL A 37 22.09 28.18 8.02
C VAL A 37 23.54 28.67 8.02
N TRP A 38 24.07 29.07 6.87
CA TRP A 38 25.41 29.66 6.75
C TRP A 38 25.61 30.87 7.65
N PHE A 39 24.65 31.80 7.64
CA PHE A 39 24.71 33.01 8.45
C PHE A 39 24.67 32.70 9.95
N CYS A 40 23.71 31.87 10.39
CA CYS A 40 23.61 31.47 11.79
C CYS A 40 24.87 30.75 12.29
N MET A 41 25.42 29.84 11.48
CA MET A 41 26.66 29.12 11.81
C MET A 41 27.86 30.07 11.87
N GLY A 42 27.97 30.98 10.90
CA GLY A 42 29.02 32.01 10.89
C GLY A 42 28.99 32.89 12.14
N CYS A 43 27.81 33.39 12.52
CA CYS A 43 27.64 34.18 13.74
C CYS A 43 27.98 33.39 15.00
N PHE A 44 27.53 32.12 15.10
CA PHE A 44 27.82 31.27 16.25
C PHE A 44 29.33 31.08 16.45
N TYR A 45 30.08 30.75 15.38
CA TYR A 45 31.53 30.58 15.48
C TYR A 45 32.28 31.91 15.65
N ALA A 46 31.76 33.03 15.12
CA ALA A 46 32.35 34.35 15.34
C ALA A 46 32.31 34.76 16.82
N VAL A 47 31.20 34.49 17.53
CA VAL A 47 31.09 34.75 18.98
C VAL A 47 32.09 33.90 19.76
N GLN A 48 32.21 32.61 19.43
CA GLN A 48 33.17 31.72 20.09
C GLN A 48 34.62 32.15 19.86
N LEU A 49 34.93 32.66 18.67
CA LEU A 49 36.25 33.18 18.35
C LEU A 49 36.57 34.46 19.13
N ALA A 50 35.60 35.37 19.26
CA ALA A 50 35.76 36.61 20.02
C ALA A 50 35.97 36.37 21.53
N GLY A 51 35.41 35.29 22.07
CA GLY A 51 35.63 34.87 23.46
C GLY A 51 36.91 34.07 23.71
N SER A 52 37.64 33.67 22.67
CA SER A 52 38.83 32.82 22.81
C SER A 52 40.09 33.64 23.10
N THR A 53 40.75 33.39 24.22
CA THR A 53 41.94 34.13 24.68
C THR A 53 43.28 33.48 24.26
N HIS A 54 43.25 32.24 23.77
CA HIS A 54 44.44 31.47 23.40
C HIS A 54 44.58 31.30 21.87
N LEU A 55 45.71 31.72 21.29
CA LEU A 55 46.02 31.59 19.85
C LEU A 55 45.86 30.17 19.28
N GLY A 56 46.05 29.13 20.11
CA GLY A 56 45.90 27.73 19.69
C GLY A 56 44.46 27.32 19.37
N GLN A 57 43.46 27.96 19.99
CA GLN A 57 42.04 27.62 19.78
C GLN A 57 41.51 28.14 18.44
N PHE A 58 42.06 29.24 17.93
CA PHE A 58 41.73 29.83 16.62
C PHE A 58 41.86 28.83 15.47
N LYS A 59 42.97 28.06 15.43
CA LYS A 59 43.19 27.02 14.41
C LYS A 59 42.11 25.94 14.46
N SER A 60 41.73 25.50 15.67
CA SER A 60 40.71 24.46 15.85
C SER A 60 39.32 24.90 15.37
N HIS A 61 38.98 26.17 15.59
CA HIS A 61 37.70 26.74 15.17
C HIS A 61 37.64 26.92 13.64
N ILE A 62 38.74 27.34 13.02
CA ILE A 62 38.84 27.39 11.56
C ILE A 62 38.68 26.02 10.92
N TYR A 63 39.35 24.98 11.44
CA TYR A 63 39.18 23.63 10.88
C TYR A 63 37.74 23.10 11.04
N ARG A 64 37.05 23.46 12.12
CA ARG A 64 35.64 23.08 12.33
C ARG A 64 34.72 23.81 11.35
N VAL A 65 34.90 25.12 11.19
CA VAL A 65 34.15 25.91 10.20
C VAL A 65 34.39 25.34 8.81
N LEU A 66 35.66 25.12 8.42
CA LEU A 66 36.02 24.56 7.12
C LEU A 66 35.45 23.15 6.91
N GLY A 67 35.46 22.29 7.93
CA GLY A 67 34.83 20.97 7.87
C GLY A 67 33.32 21.05 7.64
N ILE A 68 32.63 21.93 8.36
CA ILE A 68 31.19 22.17 8.19
C ILE A 68 30.91 22.78 6.81
N CYS A 69 31.75 23.70 6.32
CA CYS A 69 31.65 24.27 4.99
C CYS A 69 31.65 23.18 3.91
N ILE A 70 32.57 22.23 4.04
CA ILE A 70 32.70 21.10 3.12
C ILE A 70 31.48 20.20 3.20
N ILE A 71 30.98 19.91 4.41
CA ILE A 71 29.79 19.06 4.58
C ILE A 71 28.55 19.75 4.00
N VAL A 72 28.32 21.02 4.31
CA VAL A 72 27.13 21.73 3.84
C VAL A 72 27.15 21.88 2.32
N ASN A 73 28.26 22.34 1.74
CA ASN A 73 28.37 22.46 0.29
C ASN A 73 28.38 21.10 -0.41
N GLY A 74 29.06 20.11 0.17
CA GLY A 74 29.21 18.79 -0.41
C GLY A 74 27.97 17.90 -0.28
N LEU A 75 27.07 18.20 0.64
CA LEU A 75 25.92 17.35 0.94
C LEU A 75 24.58 18.04 0.69
N LEU A 76 24.40 19.32 1.01
CA LEU A 76 23.10 20.00 0.81
C LEU A 76 22.91 20.54 -0.61
N LEU A 77 23.95 21.08 -1.25
CA LEU A 77 23.84 21.68 -2.58
C LEU A 77 23.72 20.68 -3.75
N PRO A 78 24.47 19.56 -3.80
CA PRO A 78 24.38 18.67 -4.93
C PRO A 78 23.06 17.93 -4.94
N SER A 79 22.47 17.86 -6.13
CA SER A 79 21.27 17.06 -6.37
C SER A 79 21.63 15.69 -6.92
N THR A 80 20.78 14.71 -6.59
CA THR A 80 20.88 13.33 -7.03
C THR A 80 19.52 12.79 -7.42
N HIS A 81 19.51 11.60 -7.98
CA HIS A 81 18.29 10.88 -8.29
C HIS A 81 18.09 9.71 -7.32
N MET A 82 16.83 9.43 -7.00
CA MET A 82 16.45 8.22 -6.28
C MET A 82 15.49 7.37 -7.09
N VAL A 83 15.65 6.06 -6.97
CA VAL A 83 14.82 5.07 -7.66
C VAL A 83 13.91 4.41 -6.64
N ILE A 84 12.60 4.50 -6.86
CA ILE A 84 11.57 3.84 -6.07
C ILE A 84 11.30 2.49 -6.70
N LYS A 85 11.43 1.40 -5.93
CA LYS A 85 11.09 0.05 -6.37
C LYS A 85 9.94 -0.49 -5.53
N ASP A 86 8.83 -0.84 -6.18
CA ASP A 86 7.70 -1.51 -5.51
C ASP A 86 7.79 -3.04 -5.71
N HIS A 87 7.97 -3.77 -4.62
CA HIS A 87 8.07 -5.23 -4.67
C HIS A 87 6.71 -5.94 -4.85
N ILE A 88 5.60 -5.23 -4.62
CA ILE A 88 4.26 -5.76 -4.83
C ILE A 88 3.81 -5.55 -6.27
N SER A 89 3.76 -4.30 -6.72
CA SER A 89 3.31 -3.97 -8.09
C SER A 89 4.35 -4.33 -9.15
N LYS A 90 5.63 -4.53 -8.76
CA LYS A 90 6.80 -4.73 -9.63
C LYS A 90 7.15 -3.51 -10.50
N ASP A 91 6.59 -2.35 -10.16
CA ASP A 91 6.86 -1.10 -10.84
C ASP A 91 8.12 -0.43 -10.28
N THR A 92 8.81 0.30 -11.15
CA THR A 92 10.01 1.06 -10.79
C THR A 92 9.89 2.47 -11.36
N THR A 93 9.99 3.47 -10.48
CA THR A 93 9.86 4.88 -10.85
C THR A 93 11.08 5.64 -10.36
N LYS A 94 11.53 6.63 -11.12
CA LYS A 94 12.69 7.47 -10.77
C LYS A 94 12.24 8.89 -10.50
N VAL A 95 12.83 9.52 -9.48
CA VAL A 95 12.66 10.95 -9.16
C VAL A 95 14.03 11.62 -9.18
N ASP A 96 14.13 12.70 -9.93
CA ASP A 96 15.35 13.51 -10.08
C ASP A 96 15.32 14.74 -9.16
N HIS A 97 16.47 15.41 -8.99
CA HIS A 97 16.63 16.66 -8.23
C HIS A 97 16.40 16.58 -6.71
N ILE A 98 16.78 15.46 -6.11
CA ILE A 98 16.70 15.27 -4.67
C ILE A 98 18.02 15.69 -4.02
N PRO A 99 18.01 16.47 -2.91
CA PRO A 99 19.22 16.85 -2.20
C PRO A 99 20.00 15.60 -1.72
N LEU A 100 21.31 15.58 -1.98
CA LEU A 100 22.18 14.46 -1.61
C LEU A 100 22.13 14.17 -0.10
N ALA A 101 22.01 15.21 0.72
CA ALA A 101 21.84 15.12 2.18
C ALA A 101 20.65 14.26 2.62
N PHE A 102 19.60 14.23 1.82
CA PHE A 102 18.48 13.36 2.06
C PHE A 102 18.71 11.98 1.44
N ALA A 103 19.16 11.94 0.19
CA ALA A 103 19.23 10.71 -0.59
C ALA A 103 20.21 9.68 -0.01
N VAL A 104 21.39 10.10 0.46
CA VAL A 104 22.43 9.20 0.98
C VAL A 104 22.00 8.45 2.25
N PRO A 105 21.63 9.13 3.35
CA PRO A 105 21.24 8.43 4.57
C PRO A 105 19.98 7.60 4.37
N VAL A 106 19.00 8.09 3.61
CA VAL A 106 17.77 7.35 3.30
C VAL A 106 18.10 6.09 2.50
N GLY A 107 18.91 6.18 1.44
CA GLY A 107 19.28 5.02 0.64
C GLY A 107 20.00 3.94 1.44
N ILE A 108 20.90 4.33 2.36
CA ILE A 108 21.61 3.38 3.24
C ILE A 108 20.63 2.70 4.22
N LEU A 109 19.74 3.48 4.84
CA LEU A 109 18.74 2.96 5.78
C LEU A 109 17.75 2.02 5.08
N GLU A 110 17.36 2.35 3.85
CA GLU A 110 16.47 1.55 3.02
C GLU A 110 17.11 0.22 2.63
N GLU A 111 18.38 0.23 2.21
CA GLU A 111 19.10 -1.00 1.88
C GLU A 111 19.28 -1.91 3.11
N PHE A 112 19.59 -1.30 4.26
CA PHE A 112 19.67 -2.03 5.52
C PHE A 112 18.31 -2.63 5.94
N GLY A 113 17.25 -1.83 5.88
CA GLY A 113 15.88 -2.27 6.16
C GLY A 113 15.46 -3.39 5.19
N TYR A 114 15.84 -3.28 3.93
CA TYR A 114 15.56 -4.30 2.91
C TYR A 114 16.22 -5.64 3.21
N ILE A 115 17.48 -5.63 3.66
CA ILE A 115 18.19 -6.85 4.06
C ILE A 115 17.47 -7.52 5.23
N ILE A 116 17.07 -6.75 6.25
CA ILE A 116 16.33 -7.27 7.41
C ILE A 116 15.01 -7.88 6.95
N ILE A 117 14.22 -7.13 6.15
CA ILE A 117 12.92 -7.59 5.66
C ILE A 117 13.07 -8.88 4.86
N ARG A 118 14.07 -8.99 3.97
CA ARG A 118 14.35 -10.23 3.24
C ARG A 118 14.69 -11.39 4.16
N GLY A 119 15.46 -11.16 5.22
CA GLY A 119 15.77 -12.18 6.23
C GLY A 119 14.50 -12.68 6.94
N PHE A 120 13.63 -11.75 7.34
CA PHE A 120 12.32 -12.08 7.94
C PHE A 120 11.40 -12.81 6.95
N GLU A 121 11.33 -12.33 5.71
CA GLU A 121 10.56 -12.99 4.65
C GLU A 121 11.04 -14.41 4.43
N GLN A 122 12.35 -14.65 4.43
CA GLN A 122 12.94 -15.98 4.26
C GLN A 122 12.63 -16.90 5.45
N ALA A 123 12.72 -16.39 6.68
CA ALA A 123 12.43 -17.17 7.89
C ALA A 123 10.94 -17.56 7.99
N PHE A 124 10.04 -16.67 7.59
CA PHE A 124 8.59 -16.87 7.65
C PHE A 124 7.99 -17.37 6.34
N ARG A 125 8.78 -17.89 5.39
CA ARG A 125 8.20 -18.58 4.22
C ARG A 125 7.51 -19.84 4.72
N PRO A 126 6.19 -19.99 4.52
CA PRO A 126 5.52 -21.23 4.90
C PRO A 126 6.10 -22.40 4.08
N PHE A 127 6.45 -23.49 4.76
CA PHE A 127 6.92 -24.75 4.16
C PHE A 127 5.79 -25.52 3.46
N SER A 128 4.95 -24.85 2.66
CA SER A 128 3.88 -25.52 1.94
C SER A 128 4.27 -25.68 0.47
N ASN A 129 4.55 -26.93 0.07
CA ASN A 129 4.82 -27.38 -1.30
C ASN A 129 3.61 -27.26 -2.25
N GLN A 130 2.64 -26.39 -1.94
CA GLN A 130 1.44 -26.22 -2.76
C GLN A 130 1.61 -25.01 -3.68
N LYS A 131 1.60 -25.34 -4.97
CA LYS A 131 1.80 -24.57 -6.20
C LYS A 131 0.90 -23.34 -6.39
N PHE A 132 0.78 -22.49 -5.38
CA PHE A 132 0.13 -21.19 -5.46
C PHE A 132 1.20 -20.12 -5.22
N ASP A 133 1.47 -19.31 -6.24
CA ASP A 133 2.48 -18.24 -6.18
C ASP A 133 2.26 -17.26 -5.02
N TYR A 134 1.05 -17.19 -4.46
CA TYR A 134 0.68 -16.34 -3.35
C TYR A 134 1.42 -16.67 -2.04
N PHE A 135 1.84 -17.93 -1.80
CA PHE A 135 2.52 -18.32 -0.55
C PHE A 135 4.04 -18.06 -0.56
N ASN A 136 4.62 -17.70 -1.72
CA ASN A 136 6.06 -17.50 -1.86
C ASN A 136 6.60 -16.24 -1.14
N TYR A 137 5.71 -15.35 -0.69
CA TYR A 137 6.07 -14.02 -0.21
C TYR A 137 6.19 -13.92 1.32
N GLY A 138 6.03 -15.02 2.08
CA GLY A 138 6.13 -14.98 3.54
C GLY A 138 5.23 -13.89 4.16
N LEU A 139 5.83 -12.91 4.85
CA LEU A 139 5.11 -11.79 5.50
C LEU A 139 4.45 -10.80 4.53
N LEU A 140 4.91 -10.70 3.28
CA LEU A 140 4.31 -9.83 2.25
C LEU A 140 2.91 -10.29 1.80
N PHE A 141 2.53 -11.54 2.10
CA PHE A 141 1.24 -12.12 1.70
C PHE A 141 0.06 -11.25 2.15
N GLY A 142 0.10 -10.68 3.35
CA GLY A 142 -1.01 -9.87 3.88
C GLY A 142 -1.26 -8.59 3.08
N GLN A 143 -0.21 -7.88 2.65
CA GLN A 143 -0.37 -6.65 1.85
C GLN A 143 -0.86 -6.98 0.44
N ARG A 144 -0.33 -8.03 -0.19
CA ARG A 144 -0.82 -8.54 -1.48
C ARG A 144 -2.29 -8.95 -1.40
N LEU A 145 -2.68 -9.73 -0.38
CA LEU A 145 -4.06 -10.14 -0.16
C LEU A 145 -4.96 -8.92 0.01
N LYS A 146 -4.55 -7.93 0.81
CA LYS A 146 -5.31 -6.69 0.98
C LYS A 146 -5.49 -5.92 -0.33
N GLN A 147 -4.45 -5.83 -1.16
CA GLN A 147 -4.54 -5.19 -2.47
C GLN A 147 -5.46 -5.96 -3.43
N GLU A 148 -5.33 -7.29 -3.49
CA GLU A 148 -6.21 -8.11 -4.31
C GLU A 148 -7.68 -8.02 -3.85
N VAL A 149 -7.93 -8.05 -2.54
CA VAL A 149 -9.28 -7.83 -1.97
C VAL A 149 -9.82 -6.45 -2.34
N LYS A 150 -8.99 -5.40 -2.33
CA LYS A 150 -9.39 -4.07 -2.83
C LYS A 150 -9.76 -4.11 -4.31
N ASN A 151 -8.97 -4.81 -5.14
CA ASN A 151 -9.21 -4.95 -6.58
C ASN A 151 -10.44 -5.80 -6.91
N VAL A 152 -10.82 -6.72 -6.03
CA VAL A 152 -11.99 -7.61 -6.17
C VAL A 152 -13.32 -6.91 -5.79
N ARG A 153 -13.32 -5.63 -5.36
CA ARG A 153 -14.58 -4.90 -5.11
C ARG A 153 -15.49 -4.98 -6.35
N ILE A 154 -16.67 -5.59 -6.14
CA ILE A 154 -17.78 -5.61 -7.10
C ILE A 154 -18.07 -4.16 -7.48
N LYS A 155 -17.76 -3.78 -8.72
CA LYS A 155 -17.76 -2.38 -9.20
C LYS A 155 -19.13 -1.71 -9.20
N ASP A 156 -20.20 -2.46 -8.96
CA ASP A 156 -21.56 -1.96 -9.01
C ASP A 156 -22.17 -1.86 -7.59
N PRO A 157 -22.42 -0.64 -7.06
CA PRO A 157 -23.01 -0.44 -5.75
C PRO A 157 -24.41 -1.07 -5.63
N VAL A 158 -25.15 -1.19 -6.73
CA VAL A 158 -26.47 -1.86 -6.77
C VAL A 158 -26.31 -3.33 -6.44
N ASN A 159 -25.33 -4.01 -7.06
CA ASN A 159 -25.11 -5.44 -6.86
C ASN A 159 -24.57 -5.73 -5.45
N VAL A 160 -23.76 -4.83 -4.88
CA VAL A 160 -23.31 -4.95 -3.48
C VAL A 160 -24.50 -4.83 -2.51
N ASN A 161 -25.39 -3.86 -2.72
CA ASN A 161 -26.57 -3.68 -1.89
C ASN A 161 -27.54 -4.86 -2.01
N ASN A 162 -27.81 -5.31 -3.23
CA ASN A 162 -28.63 -6.48 -3.51
C ASN A 162 -28.05 -7.73 -2.87
N MET A 163 -26.75 -7.99 -3.04
CA MET A 163 -26.08 -9.14 -2.44
C MET A 163 -26.16 -9.09 -0.91
N ARG A 164 -25.98 -7.90 -0.31
CA ARG A 164 -26.07 -7.73 1.14
C ARG A 164 -27.47 -8.07 1.66
N GLU A 165 -28.52 -7.57 1.01
CA GLU A 165 -29.90 -7.88 1.39
C GLU A 165 -30.26 -9.36 1.16
N PHE A 166 -29.78 -9.95 0.07
CA PHE A 166 -29.91 -11.38 -0.22
C PHE A 166 -29.25 -12.24 0.86
N VAL A 167 -27.98 -11.99 1.20
CA VAL A 167 -27.27 -12.75 2.24
C VAL A 167 -27.96 -12.60 3.58
N LYS A 168 -28.37 -11.38 3.96
CA LYS A 168 -29.05 -11.12 5.23
C LYS A 168 -30.37 -11.88 5.35
N ARG A 169 -31.23 -11.82 4.32
CA ARG A 169 -32.59 -12.37 4.36
C ARG A 169 -32.67 -13.86 3.99
N CYS A 170 -31.88 -14.30 3.01
CA CYS A 170 -31.97 -15.62 2.41
C CYS A 170 -30.87 -16.59 2.86
N VAL A 171 -29.78 -16.12 3.50
CA VAL A 171 -28.69 -16.99 3.97
C VAL A 171 -28.57 -16.99 5.49
N VAL A 172 -28.34 -15.81 6.09
CA VAL A 172 -28.08 -15.69 7.53
C VAL A 172 -29.34 -16.00 8.34
N LEU A 173 -30.47 -15.41 7.96
CA LEU A 173 -31.71 -15.59 8.72
C LEU A 173 -32.23 -17.04 8.70
N PRO A 174 -32.19 -17.80 7.59
CA PRO A 174 -32.55 -19.22 7.63
C PRO A 174 -31.55 -20.07 8.41
N ALA A 175 -30.25 -19.79 8.30
CA ALA A 175 -29.21 -20.49 9.05
C ALA A 175 -29.36 -20.33 10.58
N MET A 176 -29.78 -19.15 11.04
CA MET A 176 -30.03 -18.91 12.48
C MET A 176 -31.31 -19.58 12.99
N ILE A 177 -32.34 -19.65 12.15
CA ILE A 177 -33.63 -20.27 12.51
C ILE A 177 -33.56 -21.80 12.40
N GLY A 178 -32.66 -22.35 11.57
CA GLY A 178 -32.41 -23.79 11.44
C GLY A 178 -33.47 -24.57 10.64
N TYR A 179 -34.42 -23.89 9.98
CA TYR A 179 -35.52 -24.56 9.27
C TYR A 179 -35.13 -25.14 7.90
N SER A 180 -34.18 -24.53 7.20
CA SER A 180 -33.80 -24.93 5.83
C SER A 180 -32.39 -25.53 5.75
N PHE A 181 -31.46 -24.98 6.53
CA PHE A 181 -30.08 -25.46 6.70
C PHE A 181 -29.56 -24.88 8.01
N THR A 182 -28.65 -25.58 8.68
CA THR A 182 -28.05 -25.10 9.93
C THR A 182 -26.76 -24.31 9.65
N LYS A 183 -26.28 -23.58 10.65
CA LYS A 183 -24.99 -22.86 10.57
C LYS A 183 -23.83 -23.84 10.30
N GLU A 184 -23.84 -25.03 10.90
CA GLU A 184 -22.81 -26.05 10.74
C GLU A 184 -22.77 -26.54 9.28
N GLU A 185 -23.93 -26.81 8.69
CA GLU A 185 -24.02 -27.27 7.30
C GLU A 185 -23.58 -26.18 6.31
N LEU A 186 -23.86 -24.91 6.62
CA LEU A 186 -23.41 -23.78 5.81
C LEU A 186 -21.89 -23.62 5.82
N PHE A 187 -21.23 -23.82 6.96
CA PHE A 187 -19.77 -23.73 7.09
C PHE A 187 -19.02 -24.95 6.56
N ALA A 188 -19.63 -26.13 6.60
CA ALA A 188 -19.03 -27.37 6.11
C ALA A 188 -19.11 -27.54 4.58
N THR A 189 -19.90 -26.71 3.88
CA THR A 189 -20.18 -26.88 2.45
C THR A 189 -19.16 -26.17 1.56
N ASP A 190 -18.55 -26.90 0.62
CA ASP A 190 -17.62 -26.35 -0.38
C ASP A 190 -18.28 -25.39 -1.40
N ASN A 191 -19.59 -25.51 -1.61
CA ASN A 191 -20.33 -24.70 -2.59
C ASN A 191 -21.68 -24.19 -2.04
N ILE A 192 -21.63 -23.02 -1.40
CA ILE A 192 -22.78 -22.36 -0.76
C ILE A 192 -23.94 -22.16 -1.75
N TRP A 193 -23.66 -21.85 -3.02
CA TRP A 193 -24.69 -21.62 -4.03
C TRP A 193 -25.49 -22.89 -4.37
N LYS A 194 -24.83 -24.06 -4.35
CA LYS A 194 -25.50 -25.34 -4.57
C LYS A 194 -26.46 -25.66 -3.43
N LEU A 195 -25.99 -25.47 -2.19
CA LEU A 195 -26.81 -25.64 -0.98
C LEU A 195 -28.05 -24.75 -1.00
N LEU A 196 -27.88 -23.47 -1.34
CA LEU A 196 -29.00 -22.53 -1.44
C LEU A 196 -29.98 -22.90 -2.55
N LYS A 197 -29.53 -23.43 -3.69
CA LYS A 197 -30.43 -23.85 -4.77
C LYS A 197 -31.29 -25.04 -4.37
N GLU A 198 -30.73 -25.98 -3.61
CA GLU A 198 -31.40 -27.20 -3.19
C GLU A 198 -32.29 -26.99 -1.97
N LYS A 199 -31.86 -26.16 -1.00
CA LYS A 199 -32.51 -26.01 0.30
C LYS A 199 -33.17 -24.65 0.57
N ALA A 200 -33.08 -23.65 -0.32
CA ALA A 200 -33.74 -22.37 -0.07
C ALA A 200 -35.28 -22.52 -0.04
N GLY A 201 -35.89 -22.10 1.07
CA GLY A 201 -37.34 -22.07 1.22
C GLY A 201 -38.01 -21.03 0.33
N GLY A 202 -39.19 -21.36 -0.22
CA GLY A 202 -39.96 -20.49 -1.12
C GLY A 202 -40.78 -19.39 -0.41
N LEU A 203 -40.90 -19.43 0.92
CA LEU A 203 -41.77 -18.51 1.67
C LEU A 203 -41.15 -17.14 1.91
N ARG A 204 -39.82 -17.05 1.97
CA ARG A 204 -39.13 -15.78 2.27
C ARG A 204 -38.91 -15.01 0.99
N ARG A 205 -39.24 -13.72 1.02
CA ARG A 205 -39.01 -12.78 -0.08
C ARG A 205 -37.90 -11.81 0.29
N VAL A 206 -37.13 -11.43 -0.71
CA VAL A 206 -36.10 -10.39 -0.63
C VAL A 206 -36.43 -9.31 -1.64
N LYS A 207 -36.21 -8.05 -1.25
CA LYS A 207 -36.35 -6.90 -2.13
C LYS A 207 -35.00 -6.63 -2.76
N LEU A 208 -34.88 -6.83 -4.07
CA LEU A 208 -33.68 -6.48 -4.84
C LEU A 208 -33.97 -5.26 -5.69
N PHE A 209 -33.00 -4.38 -5.83
CA PHE A 209 -33.10 -3.21 -6.69
C PHE A 209 -32.78 -3.60 -8.14
N GLU A 210 -33.72 -3.39 -9.04
CA GLU A 210 -33.53 -3.67 -10.46
C GLU A 210 -33.10 -2.38 -11.19
N PRO A 211 -31.90 -2.32 -11.81
CA PRO A 211 -31.37 -1.09 -12.38
C PRO A 211 -32.16 -0.58 -13.59
N LYS A 212 -32.87 -1.47 -14.31
CA LYS A 212 -33.66 -1.12 -15.51
C LYS A 212 -34.97 -0.41 -15.17
N THR A 213 -35.67 -0.86 -14.14
CA THR A 213 -36.97 -0.33 -13.72
C THR A 213 -36.85 0.71 -12.61
N ARG A 214 -35.67 0.84 -11.98
CA ARG A 214 -35.40 1.70 -10.81
C ARG A 214 -36.36 1.43 -9.64
N GLN A 215 -36.90 0.22 -9.56
CA GLN A 215 -37.82 -0.20 -8.51
C GLN A 215 -37.25 -1.39 -7.73
N TYR A 216 -37.76 -1.57 -6.51
CA TYR A 216 -37.46 -2.73 -5.69
C TYR A 216 -38.42 -3.86 -6.05
N GLU A 217 -37.90 -4.89 -6.71
CA GLU A 217 -38.66 -6.09 -7.02
C GLU A 217 -38.58 -7.08 -5.85
N SER A 218 -39.74 -7.57 -5.43
CA SER A 218 -39.84 -8.55 -4.33
C SER A 218 -39.94 -9.96 -4.91
N MET A 219 -38.83 -10.69 -4.90
CA MET A 219 -38.76 -12.07 -5.38
C MET A 219 -38.55 -13.04 -4.21
N THR A 220 -38.94 -14.30 -4.40
CA THR A 220 -38.68 -15.34 -3.39
C THR A 220 -37.18 -15.65 -3.33
N CYS A 221 -36.68 -16.11 -2.19
CA CYS A 221 -35.28 -16.49 -2.06
C CYS A 221 -34.88 -17.61 -3.05
N LYS A 222 -35.81 -18.49 -3.43
CA LYS A 222 -35.58 -19.53 -4.45
C LYS A 222 -35.41 -18.92 -5.84
N GLU A 223 -36.23 -17.94 -6.21
CA GLU A 223 -36.11 -17.20 -7.47
C GLU A 223 -34.82 -16.36 -7.50
N ALA A 224 -34.48 -15.70 -6.38
CA ALA A 224 -33.27 -14.89 -6.24
C ALA A 224 -31.97 -15.70 -6.43
N VAL A 225 -31.94 -16.95 -5.95
CA VAL A 225 -30.79 -17.86 -6.17
C VAL A 225 -30.66 -18.22 -7.66
N ILE A 226 -31.79 -18.38 -8.35
CA ILE A 226 -31.83 -18.74 -9.78
C ILE A 226 -31.46 -17.53 -10.64
N SER A 227 -31.87 -16.32 -10.25
CA SER A 227 -31.53 -15.04 -10.90
C SER A 227 -30.07 -14.62 -10.68
N ARG A 228 -29.13 -15.57 -10.71
CA ARG A 228 -27.68 -15.43 -10.44
C ARG A 228 -27.00 -14.24 -11.16
N ALA A 229 -27.63 -13.74 -12.22
CA ALA A 229 -27.19 -12.61 -13.04
C ALA A 229 -27.23 -11.24 -12.32
N THR A 230 -27.99 -11.06 -11.23
CA THR A 230 -28.05 -9.77 -10.50
C THR A 230 -26.93 -9.58 -9.47
N PHE A 231 -26.10 -10.59 -9.23
CA PHE A 231 -25.18 -10.59 -8.08
C PHE A 231 -23.71 -10.65 -8.47
N ILE A 232 -23.39 -11.33 -9.57
CA ILE A 232 -22.02 -11.46 -10.06
C ILE A 232 -21.88 -10.53 -11.25
N PRO A 233 -21.05 -9.47 -11.18
CA PRO A 233 -20.79 -8.67 -12.36
C PRO A 233 -20.24 -9.61 -13.45
N ALA A 234 -20.92 -9.63 -14.59
CA ALA A 234 -20.53 -10.38 -15.77
C ALA A 234 -19.23 -9.81 -16.38
N ARG A 235 -18.11 -9.96 -15.67
CA ARG A 235 -16.73 -9.81 -16.16
C ARG A 235 -15.72 -10.20 -15.06
N GLY A 236 -15.62 -11.49 -14.79
CA GLY A 236 -14.49 -12.11 -14.07
C GLY A 236 -14.08 -13.47 -14.64
N GLY A 237 -14.82 -13.99 -15.63
CA GLY A 237 -14.59 -15.29 -16.27
C GLY A 237 -13.54 -15.29 -17.39
N LYS A 238 -12.85 -14.19 -17.66
CA LYS A 238 -11.66 -14.16 -18.52
C LYS A 238 -10.44 -13.86 -17.65
N ASN A 239 -9.96 -14.90 -16.95
CA ASN A 239 -8.57 -15.13 -16.50
C ASN A 239 -8.43 -15.88 -15.16
N ILE A 240 -9.48 -16.48 -14.59
CA ILE A 240 -9.25 -17.46 -13.50
C ILE A 240 -8.59 -18.74 -14.04
N SER A 241 -8.66 -19.02 -15.35
CA SER A 241 -7.90 -20.09 -16.01
C SER A 241 -6.46 -19.73 -16.38
N LYS A 242 -6.02 -18.47 -16.23
CA LYS A 242 -4.64 -18.04 -16.52
C LYS A 242 -3.74 -17.95 -15.28
N ILE A 243 -4.25 -18.32 -14.11
CA ILE A 243 -3.49 -18.51 -12.86
C ILE A 243 -2.91 -19.94 -12.79
N ARG A 244 -3.02 -20.72 -13.88
CA ARG A 244 -2.36 -22.01 -14.04
C ARG A 244 -1.44 -21.97 -15.27
N LYS A 245 -0.39 -21.16 -15.19
CA LYS A 245 0.92 -21.37 -15.86
C LYS A 245 1.96 -20.44 -15.26
#